data_AF-A0A9E1MXT0-F1
#
_entry.id   AF-A0A9E1MXT0-F1
#
_cell.length_a   1.000
_cell.length_b   1.000
_cell.length_c   1.000
_cell.angle_alpha   90.00
_cell.angle_beta   90.00
_cell.angle_gamma   90.00
#
_symmetry.space_group_name_H-M   'P 1'
#
loop_
_entity.id
_entity.type
_entity.pdbx_description
1 polymer ?
#
loop_
_entity_poly.entity_id
_entity_poly.type
_entity_poly.pdbx_seq_one_letter_code
_entity_poly.pdbx_strand_id
1 'polypeptide(L)'
;AGQLYDEIIKADPQSELAYFNAAILHERYTRDFNKALRYLQAYVDSRSVTPDDPVFAKINEVNAAKAADEERKRQEAERKRQEEERRKRNEELLKNMSVKVTELQGTMTAKAHCFDPDFADEVSMILEQAGMVVEMGEAEMAADIQTLLDGYIPSIEDSVAGCAEAPAPEAPPEGAELPPEDGELPEGAALPEGGEAPAGEETGGTEEPAPEPPPEDGGE
;
A
#
# COMPACT_ATOMS: atom_id res chain seq x y z
N ALA A 1 27.43 -12.52 -22.90
CA ALA A 1 28.57 -11.67 -22.48
C ALA A 1 29.53 -12.41 -21.55
N GLY A 2 29.10 -12.96 -20.41
CA GLY A 2 30.02 -13.68 -19.49
C GLY A 2 30.77 -14.87 -20.13
N GLN A 3 30.07 -15.73 -20.86
CA GLN A 3 30.67 -16.86 -21.58
C GLN A 3 31.73 -16.44 -22.61
N LEU A 4 31.58 -15.26 -23.22
CA LEU A 4 32.54 -14.73 -24.19
C LEU A 4 33.86 -14.38 -23.50
N TYR A 5 33.81 -13.80 -22.29
CA TYR A 5 35.03 -13.53 -21.53
C TYR A 5 35.70 -14.82 -21.05
N ASP A 6 34.93 -15.85 -20.69
CA ASP A 6 35.49 -17.17 -20.36
C ASP A 6 36.24 -17.77 -21.55
N GLU A 7 35.73 -17.63 -22.77
CA GLU A 7 36.39 -18.08 -23.99
C GLU A 7 37.66 -17.28 -24.30
N ILE A 8 37.61 -15.95 -24.15
CA ILE A 8 38.77 -15.07 -24.35
C ILE A 8 39.87 -15.42 -23.33
N ILE A 9 39.52 -15.61 -22.06
CA ILE A 9 40.47 -15.98 -21.01
C ILE A 9 41.08 -17.37 -21.27
N LYS A 10 40.30 -18.32 -21.79
CA LYS A 10 40.83 -19.64 -22.17
C LYS A 10 41.82 -19.55 -23.34
N ALA A 11 41.55 -18.67 -24.30
CA ALA A 11 42.40 -18.46 -25.47
C ALA A 11 43.68 -17.65 -25.12
N ASP A 12 43.55 -16.66 -24.24
CA ASP A 12 44.63 -15.82 -23.73
C ASP A 12 44.52 -15.64 -22.21
N PRO A 13 45.12 -16.55 -21.41
CA PRO A 13 45.07 -16.49 -19.95
C PRO A 13 45.86 -15.33 -19.32
N GLN A 14 46.61 -14.57 -20.12
CA GLN A 14 47.35 -13.40 -19.65
C GLN A 14 46.60 -12.08 -19.93
N SER A 15 45.44 -12.15 -20.58
CA SER A 15 44.65 -10.99 -20.95
C SER A 15 44.05 -10.27 -19.75
N GLU A 16 44.72 -9.23 -19.27
CA GLU A 16 44.23 -8.36 -18.19
C GLU A 16 42.83 -7.82 -18.46
N LEU A 17 42.66 -7.28 -19.66
CA LEU A 17 41.42 -6.65 -20.07
C LEU A 17 40.24 -7.62 -19.99
N ALA A 18 40.45 -8.90 -20.32
CA ALA A 18 39.39 -9.91 -20.28
C ALA A 18 38.91 -10.18 -18.84
N TYR A 19 39.84 -10.34 -17.89
CA TYR A 19 39.50 -10.54 -16.48
C TYR A 19 38.81 -9.32 -15.86
N PHE A 20 39.34 -8.12 -16.10
CA PHE A 20 38.76 -6.89 -15.55
C PHE A 20 37.39 -6.59 -16.14
N ASN A 21 37.21 -6.76 -17.46
CA ASN A 21 35.91 -6.55 -18.09
C ASN A 21 34.87 -7.59 -17.64
N ALA A 22 35.28 -8.86 -17.44
CA ALA A 22 34.41 -9.88 -16.87
C ALA A 22 34.00 -9.52 -15.43
N ALA A 23 34.95 -9.04 -14.62
CA ALA A 23 34.67 -8.59 -13.26
C ALA A 23 33.68 -7.42 -13.24
N ILE A 24 33.90 -6.39 -14.06
CA ILE A 24 33.02 -5.21 -14.17
C ILE A 24 31.61 -5.62 -14.63
N LEU A 25 31.51 -6.54 -15.60
CA LEU A 25 30.22 -7.07 -16.06
C LEU A 25 29.42 -7.63 -14.88
N HIS A 26 30.07 -8.45 -14.05
CA HIS A 26 29.42 -9.11 -12.93
C HIS A 26 29.16 -8.18 -11.75
N GLU A 27 30.06 -7.24 -11.47
CA GLU A 27 29.90 -6.23 -10.43
C GLU A 27 28.73 -5.29 -10.74
N ARG A 28 28.74 -4.64 -11.91
CA ARG A 28 27.83 -3.52 -12.20
C ARG A 28 26.50 -3.95 -12.77
N TYR A 29 26.48 -4.96 -13.64
CA TYR A 29 25.29 -5.29 -14.43
C TYR A 29 24.54 -6.50 -13.88
N THR A 30 25.25 -7.57 -13.51
CA THR A 30 24.58 -8.76 -12.95
C THR A 30 24.48 -8.73 -11.43
N ARG A 31 25.15 -7.79 -10.76
CA ARG A 31 25.26 -7.70 -9.28
C ARG A 31 25.71 -9.02 -8.64
N ASP A 32 26.52 -9.80 -9.36
CA ASP A 32 27.10 -11.06 -8.89
C ASP A 32 28.54 -10.79 -8.45
N PHE A 33 28.66 -10.16 -7.28
CA PHE A 33 29.96 -9.76 -6.72
C PHE A 33 30.89 -10.96 -6.49
N ASN A 34 30.35 -12.14 -6.20
CA ASN A 34 31.16 -13.34 -6.00
C ASN A 34 31.80 -13.80 -7.33
N LYS A 35 31.08 -13.73 -8.45
CA LYS A 35 31.69 -13.98 -9.76
C LYS A 35 32.71 -12.91 -10.12
N ALA A 36 32.42 -11.64 -9.86
CA ALA A 36 33.38 -10.57 -10.11
C ALA A 36 34.70 -10.80 -9.37
N LEU A 37 34.63 -11.13 -8.08
CA LEU A 37 35.80 -11.47 -7.27
C LEU A 37 36.53 -12.72 -7.78
N ARG A 38 35.81 -13.73 -8.26
CA ARG A 38 36.44 -14.93 -8.85
C ARG A 38 37.26 -14.61 -10.09
N TYR A 39 36.79 -13.72 -10.97
CA TYR A 39 37.59 -13.31 -12.14
C TYR A 39 38.83 -12.52 -11.73
N LEU A 40 38.71 -11.60 -10.77
CA LEU A 40 39.87 -10.85 -10.27
C LEU A 40 40.88 -11.74 -9.54
N GLN A 41 40.41 -12.73 -8.78
CA GLN A 41 41.29 -13.70 -8.14
C GLN A 41 41.95 -14.62 -9.19
N ALA A 42 41.22 -15.06 -10.21
CA ALA A 42 41.78 -15.88 -11.28
C ALA A 42 42.87 -15.14 -12.07
N TYR A 43 42.79 -13.80 -12.17
CA TYR A 43 43.85 -12.96 -12.71
C TYR A 43 45.09 -12.93 -11.80
N VAL A 44 44.89 -12.79 -10.48
CA VAL A 44 45.97 -12.85 -9.49
C VAL A 44 46.66 -14.22 -9.53
N ASP A 45 45.90 -15.29 -9.74
CA ASP A 45 46.42 -16.65 -9.76
C ASP A 45 47.09 -17.01 -11.10
N SER A 46 46.76 -16.31 -12.19
CA SER A 46 47.30 -16.61 -13.53
C SER A 46 48.70 -16.01 -13.77
N ARG A 47 49.17 -15.11 -12.90
CA ARG A 47 50.50 -14.48 -13.02
C ARG A 47 51.06 -14.03 -11.67
N SER A 48 52.35 -13.73 -11.65
CA SER A 48 52.96 -13.06 -10.49
C SER A 48 52.60 -11.57 -10.51
N VAL A 49 51.72 -11.16 -9.61
CA VAL A 49 51.33 -9.77 -9.38
C VAL A 49 52.06 -9.18 -8.18
N THR A 50 52.43 -7.91 -8.29
CA THR A 50 53.02 -7.15 -7.18
C THR A 50 51.93 -6.71 -6.21
N PRO A 51 52.22 -6.50 -4.92
CA PRO A 51 51.24 -5.98 -3.95
C PRO A 51 50.58 -4.65 -4.34
N ASP A 52 51.25 -3.83 -5.15
CA ASP A 52 50.74 -2.55 -5.66
C ASP A 52 49.93 -2.69 -6.97
N ASP A 53 49.66 -3.91 -7.43
CA ASP A 53 48.88 -4.14 -8.65
C ASP A 53 47.45 -3.61 -8.50
N PRO A 54 46.91 -2.90 -9.52
CA PRO A 54 45.55 -2.34 -9.48
C PRO A 54 44.46 -3.38 -9.24
N VAL A 55 44.72 -4.68 -9.47
CA VAL A 55 43.74 -5.74 -9.17
C VAL A 55 43.35 -5.77 -7.70
N PHE A 56 44.28 -5.48 -6.77
CA PHE A 56 43.97 -5.49 -5.34
C PHE A 56 43.06 -4.31 -4.96
N ALA A 57 43.27 -3.14 -5.56
CA ALA A 57 42.35 -2.02 -5.43
C ALA A 57 40.96 -2.40 -5.96
N LYS A 58 40.89 -3.05 -7.13
CA LYS A 58 39.62 -3.49 -7.72
C LYS A 58 38.92 -4.55 -6.88
N ILE A 59 39.63 -5.50 -6.28
CA ILE A 59 39.07 -6.49 -5.35
C ILE A 59 38.44 -5.78 -4.14
N ASN A 60 39.13 -4.78 -3.58
CA ASN A 60 38.61 -4.00 -2.46
C ASN A 60 37.35 -3.20 -2.84
N GLU A 61 37.32 -2.59 -4.02
CA GLU A 61 36.12 -1.93 -4.55
C GLU A 61 34.93 -2.88 -4.66
N VAL A 62 35.14 -4.07 -5.23
CA VAL A 62 34.07 -5.06 -5.40
C VAL A 62 33.58 -5.57 -4.05
N ASN A 63 34.47 -5.76 -3.07
CA ASN A 63 34.09 -6.12 -1.71
C ASN A 63 33.27 -5.01 -1.02
N ALA A 64 33.67 -3.75 -1.17
CA ALA A 64 32.91 -2.61 -0.65
C ALA A 64 31.53 -2.50 -1.31
N ALA A 65 31.45 -2.68 -2.63
CA ALA A 65 30.20 -2.67 -3.38
C ALA A 65 29.28 -3.82 -2.95
N LYS A 66 29.83 -5.02 -2.70
CA LYS A 66 29.10 -6.17 -2.16
C LYS A 66 28.50 -5.86 -0.79
N ALA A 67 29.30 -5.32 0.13
CA ALA A 67 28.83 -4.98 1.47
C ALA A 67 27.72 -3.92 1.44
N ALA A 68 27.86 -2.90 0.59
CA ALA A 68 26.83 -1.88 0.39
C ALA A 68 25.53 -2.43 -0.20
N ASP A 69 25.62 -3.40 -1.13
CA ASP A 69 24.46 -4.06 -1.73
C ASP A 69 23.72 -4.95 -0.72
N GLU A 70 24.45 -5.70 0.10
CA GLU A 70 23.91 -6.52 1.18
C GLU A 70 23.21 -5.65 2.24
N GLU A 71 23.81 -4.52 2.60
CA GLU A 71 23.19 -3.56 3.52
C GLU A 71 21.89 -2.98 2.95
N ARG A 72 21.90 -2.57 1.67
CA ARG A 72 20.69 -2.06 1.00
C ARG A 72 19.57 -3.10 1.01
N LYS A 73 19.88 -4.35 0.67
CA LYS A 73 18.91 -5.47 0.70
C LYS A 73 18.35 -5.70 2.09
N ARG A 74 19.19 -5.60 3.14
CA ARG A 74 18.76 -5.74 4.53
C ARG A 74 17.78 -4.62 4.92
N GLN A 75 18.11 -3.38 4.59
CA GLN A 75 17.24 -2.22 4.87
C GLN A 75 15.91 -2.30 4.11
N GLU A 76 15.94 -2.69 2.84
CA GLU A 76 14.73 -2.87 2.03
C GLU A 76 13.85 -4.01 2.57
N ALA A 77 14.44 -5.12 2.99
CA ALA A 77 13.72 -6.23 3.61
C ALA A 77 13.07 -5.82 4.95
N GLU A 78 13.79 -5.06 5.78
CA GLU A 78 13.26 -4.53 7.03
C GLU A 78 12.12 -3.54 6.79
N ARG A 79 12.28 -2.60 5.85
CA ARG A 79 11.23 -1.66 5.46
C ARG A 79 9.99 -2.39 4.97
N LYS A 80 10.15 -3.38 4.09
CA LYS A 80 9.04 -4.17 3.57
C LYS A 80 8.33 -4.97 4.68
N ARG A 81 9.06 -5.52 5.65
CA ARG A 81 8.46 -6.20 6.80
C ARG A 81 7.61 -5.23 7.63
N GLN A 82 8.13 -4.04 7.92
CA GLN A 82 7.41 -3.03 8.70
C GLN A 82 6.18 -2.51 7.96
N GLU A 83 6.27 -2.30 6.64
CA GLU A 83 5.14 -1.93 5.79
C GLU A 83 4.06 -3.02 5.76
N GLU A 84 4.45 -4.30 5.64
CA GLU A 84 3.52 -5.43 5.68
C GLU A 84 2.83 -5.58 7.05
N GLU A 85 3.56 -5.40 8.15
CA GLU A 85 2.99 -5.41 9.51
C GLU A 85 2.05 -4.22 9.74
N ARG A 86 2.42 -3.02 9.28
CA ARG A 86 1.54 -1.84 9.31
C ARG A 86 0.28 -2.09 8.49
N ARG A 87 0.41 -2.61 7.27
CA ARG A 87 -0.73 -2.91 6.40
C ARG A 87 -1.69 -3.90 7.04
N LYS A 88 -1.20 -5.00 7.63
CA LYS A 88 -2.03 -5.98 8.32
C LYS A 88 -2.80 -5.38 9.49
N ARG A 89 -2.13 -4.59 10.34
CA ARG A 89 -2.80 -3.89 11.45
C ARG A 89 -3.88 -2.95 10.95
N ASN A 90 -3.59 -2.19 9.89
CA ASN A 90 -4.54 -1.23 9.34
C ASN A 90 -5.73 -1.93 8.63
N GLU A 91 -5.51 -3.08 7.98
CA GLU A 91 -6.59 -3.91 7.41
C GLU A 91 -7.52 -4.47 8.50
N GLU A 92 -6.97 -4.92 9.63
CA GLU A 92 -7.77 -5.34 10.80
C GLU A 92 -8.55 -4.17 11.38
N LEU A 93 -7.92 -2.99 11.44
CA LEU A 93 -8.52 -1.76 11.94
C LEU A 93 -9.71 -1.32 11.08
N LEU A 94 -9.57 -1.31 9.75
CA LEU A 94 -10.65 -1.00 8.81
C LEU A 94 -11.85 -1.94 8.98
N LYS A 95 -11.61 -3.25 9.16
CA LYS A 95 -12.69 -4.22 9.38
C LYS A 95 -13.45 -3.93 10.66
N ASN A 96 -12.74 -3.66 11.75
CA ASN A 96 -13.36 -3.31 13.02
C ASN A 96 -14.12 -1.99 12.93
N MET A 97 -13.59 -1.01 12.21
CA MET A 97 -14.23 0.29 11.98
C MET A 97 -15.52 0.14 11.16
N SER A 98 -15.53 -0.70 10.12
CA SER A 98 -16.73 -0.99 9.32
C SER A 98 -17.90 -1.50 10.17
N VAL A 99 -17.61 -2.44 11.09
CA VAL A 99 -18.61 -2.97 12.02
C VAL A 99 -19.11 -1.86 12.94
N LYS A 100 -18.20 -1.11 13.58
CA LYS A 100 -18.55 -0.01 14.49
C LYS A 100 -19.39 1.07 13.81
N VAL A 101 -19.03 1.49 12.60
CA VAL A 101 -19.78 2.52 11.85
C VAL A 101 -21.19 2.04 11.57
N THR A 102 -21.35 0.79 11.13
CA THR A 102 -22.68 0.20 10.87
C THR A 102 -23.53 0.11 12.14
N GLU A 103 -22.94 -0.32 13.26
CA GLU A 103 -23.62 -0.40 14.55
C GLU A 103 -24.05 0.98 15.07
N LEU A 104 -23.17 1.97 14.98
CA LEU A 104 -23.45 3.34 15.40
C LEU A 104 -24.50 3.99 14.50
N GLN A 105 -24.43 3.84 13.18
CA GLN A 105 -25.46 4.34 12.27
C GLN A 105 -26.84 3.71 12.58
N GLY A 106 -26.87 2.41 12.84
CA GLY A 106 -28.09 1.71 13.24
C GLY A 106 -28.65 2.24 14.56
N THR A 107 -27.78 2.50 15.54
CA THR A 107 -28.16 3.07 16.84
C THR A 107 -28.68 4.50 16.70
N MET A 108 -27.98 5.34 15.95
CA MET A 108 -28.38 6.73 15.67
C MET A 108 -29.75 6.77 14.98
N THR A 109 -30.02 5.85 14.05
CA THR A 109 -31.31 5.78 13.35
C THR A 109 -32.43 5.28 14.27
N ALA A 110 -32.20 4.17 14.98
CA ALA A 110 -33.20 3.54 15.84
C ALA A 110 -33.55 4.39 17.08
N LYS A 111 -32.59 5.19 17.53
CA LYS A 111 -32.69 6.04 18.73
C LYS A 111 -32.57 7.53 18.40
N ALA A 112 -32.91 7.94 17.18
CA ALA A 112 -32.79 9.35 16.73
C ALA A 112 -33.43 10.36 17.70
N HIS A 113 -34.54 9.98 18.34
CA HIS A 113 -35.25 10.79 19.33
C HIS A 113 -34.52 10.97 20.67
N CYS A 114 -33.47 10.18 20.92
CA CYS A 114 -32.65 10.23 22.13
C CYS A 114 -31.51 11.25 22.04
N PHE A 115 -31.22 11.75 20.85
CA PHE A 115 -30.08 12.64 20.61
C PHE A 115 -30.57 14.07 20.38
N ASP A 116 -29.78 15.04 20.84
CA ASP A 116 -29.97 16.42 20.44
C ASP A 116 -29.74 16.55 18.92
N PRO A 117 -30.56 17.30 18.17
CA PRO A 117 -30.42 17.42 16.72
C PRO A 117 -29.03 17.88 16.27
N ASP A 118 -28.42 18.83 17.00
CA ASP A 118 -27.09 19.35 16.63
C ASP A 118 -26.00 18.30 16.86
N PHE A 119 -26.13 17.49 17.93
CA PHE A 119 -25.23 16.36 18.20
C PHE A 119 -25.43 15.21 17.19
N ALA A 120 -26.67 14.94 16.81
CA ALA A 120 -26.99 13.89 15.84
C ALA A 120 -26.41 14.21 14.45
N ASP A 121 -26.49 15.47 14.02
CA ASP A 121 -25.93 15.93 12.75
C ASP A 121 -24.39 15.85 12.76
N GLU A 122 -23.73 16.27 13.85
CA GLU A 122 -22.27 16.17 14.01
C GLU A 122 -21.79 14.72 13.94
N VAL A 123 -22.43 13.82 14.69
CA VAL A 123 -22.07 12.39 14.69
C VAL A 123 -22.38 11.74 13.34
N SER A 124 -23.47 12.14 12.65
CA SER A 124 -23.78 11.64 11.31
C SER A 124 -22.70 12.00 10.30
N MET A 125 -22.23 13.25 10.29
CA MET A 125 -21.14 13.67 9.40
C MET A 125 -19.84 12.91 9.66
N ILE A 126 -19.55 12.57 10.92
CA ILE A 126 -18.37 11.78 11.30
C ILE A 126 -18.53 10.32 10.83
N LEU A 127 -19.71 9.73 11.01
CA LEU A 127 -19.99 8.37 10.58
C LEU A 127 -19.97 8.24 9.05
N GLU A 128 -20.40 9.26 8.31
CA GLU A 128 -20.27 9.33 6.85
C GLU A 128 -18.81 9.38 6.40
N GLN A 129 -18.00 10.23 7.03
CA GLN A 129 -16.55 10.30 6.75
C GLN A 129 -15.86 8.96 7.08
N ALA A 130 -16.23 8.32 8.19
CA ALA A 130 -15.72 7.01 8.54
C ALA A 130 -16.15 5.92 7.55
N GLY A 131 -17.41 5.96 7.08
CA GLY A 131 -17.92 5.09 6.02
C GLY A 131 -17.11 5.25 4.73
N MET A 132 -16.82 6.48 4.32
CA MET A 132 -16.03 6.75 3.12
C MET A 132 -14.59 6.19 3.21
N VAL A 133 -13.93 6.31 4.37
CA VAL A 133 -12.58 5.75 4.58
C VAL A 133 -12.59 4.22 4.60
N VAL A 134 -13.65 3.61 5.15
CA VAL A 134 -13.87 2.16 5.05
C VAL A 134 -14.05 1.73 3.59
N GLU A 135 -14.89 2.43 2.83
CA GLU A 135 -15.22 2.11 1.44
C GLU A 135 -14.03 2.29 0.50
N MET A 136 -13.25 3.37 0.67
CA MET A 136 -12.05 3.63 -0.12
C MET A 136 -10.85 2.78 0.32
N GLY A 137 -10.97 2.04 1.43
CA GLY A 137 -9.90 1.18 1.94
C GLY A 137 -8.67 1.96 2.39
N GLU A 138 -8.85 3.21 2.83
CA GLU A 138 -7.77 4.13 3.24
C GLU A 138 -7.26 3.77 4.64
N ALA A 139 -6.56 2.65 4.72
CA ALA A 139 -6.12 2.04 5.96
C ALA A 139 -5.18 2.95 6.78
N GLU A 140 -4.51 3.91 6.14
CA GLU A 140 -3.67 4.90 6.81
C GLU A 140 -4.47 5.95 7.61
N MET A 141 -5.64 6.35 7.12
CA MET A 141 -6.51 7.32 7.82
C MET A 141 -7.45 6.66 8.83
N ALA A 142 -7.62 5.34 8.73
CA ALA A 142 -8.51 4.58 9.60
C ALA A 142 -8.14 4.71 11.10
N ALA A 143 -6.86 4.85 11.43
CA ALA A 143 -6.41 5.01 12.82
C ALA A 143 -6.86 6.34 13.45
N ASP A 144 -6.79 7.44 12.69
CA ASP A 144 -7.18 8.77 13.14
C ASP A 144 -8.70 8.86 13.31
N ILE A 145 -9.45 8.29 12.36
CA ILE A 145 -10.91 8.24 12.42
C ILE A 145 -11.40 7.32 13.51
N GLN A 146 -10.75 6.16 13.73
CA GLN A 146 -11.09 5.32 14.86
C GLN A 146 -10.88 6.07 16.19
N THR A 147 -9.78 6.80 16.34
CA THR A 147 -9.53 7.59 17.56
C THR A 147 -10.63 8.62 17.78
N LEU A 148 -11.12 9.23 16.69
CA LEU A 148 -12.23 10.17 16.73
C LEU A 148 -13.53 9.47 17.13
N LEU A 149 -13.91 8.36 16.47
CA LEU A 149 -15.09 7.55 16.82
C LEU A 149 -15.07 7.06 18.28
N ASP A 150 -13.93 6.56 18.74
CA ASP A 150 -13.75 6.07 20.11
C ASP A 150 -13.95 7.21 21.15
N GLY A 151 -13.79 8.48 20.74
CA GLY A 151 -14.12 9.65 21.56
C GLY A 151 -15.62 9.95 21.67
N TYR A 152 -16.41 9.64 20.63
CA TYR A 152 -17.86 9.89 20.61
C TYR A 152 -18.69 8.72 21.15
N ILE A 153 -18.19 7.48 21.06
CA ILE A 153 -18.88 6.28 21.53
C ILE A 153 -19.41 6.44 22.96
N PRO A 154 -18.64 6.91 23.97
CA PRO A 154 -19.15 7.07 25.32
C PRO A 154 -20.32 8.06 25.41
N SER A 155 -20.28 9.15 24.64
CA SER A 155 -21.35 10.16 24.61
C SER A 155 -22.63 9.63 23.94
N ILE A 156 -22.47 8.80 22.90
CA ILE A 156 -23.59 8.11 22.22
C ILE A 156 -24.21 7.10 23.19
N GLU A 157 -23.39 6.28 23.85
CA GLU A 157 -23.85 5.27 24.80
C GLU A 157 -24.57 5.90 26.01
N ASP A 158 -24.05 7.00 26.56
CA ASP A 158 -24.67 7.72 27.68
C ASP A 158 -26.02 8.32 27.28
N SER A 159 -26.11 8.91 26.08
CA SER A 159 -27.35 9.46 25.52
C SER A 159 -28.41 8.37 25.33
N VAL A 160 -28.02 7.18 24.85
CA VAL A 160 -28.92 6.04 24.69
C VAL A 160 -29.32 5.45 26.05
N ALA A 161 -28.39 5.33 27.00
CA ALA A 161 -28.65 4.78 28.33
C ALA A 161 -29.56 5.67 29.18
N GLY A 162 -29.46 6.99 29.01
CA GLY A 162 -30.35 7.99 29.63
C GLY A 162 -31.71 8.13 28.92
N CYS A 163 -31.87 7.53 27.75
CA CYS A 163 -33.09 7.61 26.97
C CYS A 163 -34.12 6.56 27.43
N ALA A 164 -35.28 7.04 27.90
CA ALA A 164 -36.42 6.15 28.11
C ALA A 164 -36.85 5.55 26.76
N GLU A 165 -37.21 4.25 26.74
CA GLU A 165 -37.90 3.68 25.58
C GLU A 165 -39.06 4.61 25.21
N ALA A 166 -39.08 5.06 23.95
CA ALA A 166 -40.19 5.82 23.42
C ALA A 166 -41.50 5.12 23.81
N PRO A 167 -42.51 5.85 24.32
CA PRO A 167 -43.80 5.24 24.59
C PRO A 167 -44.25 4.53 23.31
N ALA A 168 -44.66 3.27 23.46
CA ALA A 168 -45.19 2.47 22.36
C ALA A 168 -46.18 3.34 21.56
N PRO A 169 -46.12 3.34 20.22
CA PRO A 169 -47.03 4.14 19.42
C PRO A 169 -48.45 3.88 19.91
N GLU A 170 -49.16 4.94 20.31
CA GLU A 170 -50.54 4.82 20.75
C GLU A 170 -51.30 4.02 19.70
N ALA A 171 -51.94 2.94 20.13
CA ALA A 171 -52.76 2.12 19.27
C ALA A 171 -53.72 3.06 18.50
N PRO A 172 -53.83 2.93 17.17
CA PRO A 172 -54.72 3.78 16.41
C PRO A 172 -56.14 3.68 17.00
N PRO A 173 -56.89 4.79 17.08
CA PRO A 173 -58.22 4.79 17.66
C PRO A 173 -59.07 3.70 16.98
N GLU A 174 -59.74 2.89 17.80
CA GLU A 174 -60.77 1.94 17.36
C GLU A 174 -61.75 2.67 16.43
N GLY A 175 -61.70 2.40 15.13
CA GLY A 175 -62.67 2.94 14.18
C GLY A 175 -62.20 3.27 12.75
N ALA A 176 -60.97 2.96 12.33
CA ALA A 176 -60.59 3.08 10.92
C ALA A 176 -60.89 1.78 10.17
N GLU A 177 -61.87 1.82 9.27
CA GLU A 177 -62.27 0.74 8.37
C GLU A 177 -61.08 0.23 7.54
N LEU A 178 -60.92 -1.09 7.48
CA LEU A 178 -59.98 -1.77 6.59
C LEU A 178 -60.43 -1.63 5.12
N PRO A 179 -59.56 -1.23 4.19
CA PRO A 179 -59.79 -1.52 2.77
C PRO A 179 -59.52 -3.01 2.47
N PRO A 180 -60.19 -3.58 1.46
CA PRO A 180 -60.30 -5.03 1.28
C PRO A 180 -59.01 -5.70 0.77
N GLU A 181 -58.80 -6.93 1.24
CA GLU A 181 -57.93 -7.95 0.65
C GLU A 181 -58.48 -8.35 -0.74
N ASP A 182 -57.65 -8.26 -1.79
CA ASP A 182 -57.53 -9.29 -2.83
C ASP A 182 -56.47 -8.88 -3.86
N GLY A 183 -55.61 -9.84 -4.27
CA GLY A 183 -54.83 -9.72 -5.51
C GLY A 183 -53.38 -10.19 -5.49
N GLU A 184 -53.19 -11.51 -5.47
CA GLU A 184 -52.19 -12.33 -6.19
C GLU A 184 -50.68 -11.95 -6.27
N LEU A 185 -49.85 -12.95 -5.89
CA LEU A 185 -48.44 -13.14 -6.26
C LEU A 185 -48.28 -13.35 -7.80
N PRO A 186 -47.10 -13.10 -8.40
CA PRO A 186 -46.16 -14.21 -8.55
C PRO A 186 -44.66 -13.87 -8.43
N GLU A 187 -43.93 -14.95 -8.12
CA GLU A 187 -42.49 -15.18 -8.26
C GLU A 187 -41.90 -14.79 -9.63
N GLY A 188 -40.62 -14.40 -9.60
CA GLY A 188 -39.62 -15.09 -10.42
C GLY A 188 -39.18 -14.47 -11.76
N ALA A 189 -37.91 -14.07 -11.78
CA ALA A 189 -36.95 -14.09 -12.91
C ALA A 189 -37.11 -13.08 -14.06
N ALA A 190 -36.10 -12.20 -14.22
CA ALA A 190 -35.02 -12.38 -15.20
C ALA A 190 -34.09 -11.15 -15.26
N LEU A 191 -32.78 -11.41 -15.33
CA LEU A 191 -31.74 -10.49 -15.78
C LEU A 191 -32.00 -10.02 -17.23
N PRO A 192 -31.36 -8.93 -17.66
CA PRO A 192 -30.69 -9.01 -18.95
C PRO A 192 -29.23 -8.52 -18.91
N GLU A 193 -28.38 -9.34 -19.52
CA GLU A 193 -27.08 -8.97 -20.09
C GLU A 193 -27.24 -7.90 -21.20
N GLY A 194 -26.23 -7.03 -21.29
CA GLY A 194 -25.41 -6.93 -22.50
C GLY A 194 -25.85 -6.04 -23.66
N GLY A 195 -25.08 -4.96 -23.88
CA GLY A 195 -24.63 -4.55 -25.22
C GLY A 195 -25.14 -3.21 -25.73
N GLU A 196 -24.28 -2.19 -25.75
CA GLU A 196 -23.75 -1.58 -26.98
C GLU A 196 -22.74 -0.47 -26.64
N ALA A 197 -21.54 -0.59 -27.20
CA ALA A 197 -20.55 0.48 -27.29
C ALA A 197 -20.90 1.42 -28.45
N PRO A 198 -20.35 2.64 -28.46
CA PRO A 198 -19.40 2.88 -29.54
C PRO A 198 -18.09 3.53 -29.07
N ALA A 199 -17.07 3.27 -29.89
CA ALA A 199 -15.71 3.73 -29.78
C ALA A 199 -15.56 5.25 -29.99
N GLY A 200 -14.58 5.81 -29.30
CA GLY A 200 -14.00 7.13 -29.54
C GLY A 200 -12.52 7.09 -29.17
N GLU A 201 -11.70 7.11 -30.21
CA GLU A 201 -10.23 7.10 -30.25
C GLU A 201 -9.69 8.52 -29.96
N GLU A 202 -8.47 8.62 -29.41
CA GLU A 202 -7.47 9.73 -29.45
C GLU A 202 -6.71 9.80 -28.10
N THR A 203 -5.54 9.17 -27.97
CA THR A 203 -4.18 9.68 -28.26
C THR A 203 -3.74 10.88 -27.40
N GLY A 204 -2.62 10.70 -26.68
CA GLY A 204 -1.73 11.81 -26.30
C GLY A 204 -1.23 11.82 -24.86
N GLY A 205 0.10 11.76 -24.70
CA GLY A 205 0.77 12.54 -23.65
C GLY A 205 1.35 11.78 -22.46
N THR A 206 2.43 11.03 -22.69
CA THR A 206 3.47 10.81 -21.67
C THR A 206 4.17 12.15 -21.41
N GLU A 207 4.03 12.72 -20.21
CA GLU A 207 4.90 13.80 -19.76
C GLU A 207 5.54 13.43 -18.42
N GLU A 208 6.84 13.22 -18.50
CA GLU A 208 7.77 12.96 -17.42
C GLU A 208 8.05 14.29 -16.69
N PRO A 209 7.86 14.41 -15.37
CA PRO A 209 8.18 15.65 -14.68
C PRO A 209 9.71 15.83 -14.62
N ALA A 210 10.16 16.98 -15.15
CA ALA A 210 11.55 17.40 -15.16
C ALA A 210 12.14 17.53 -13.74
N PRO A 211 13.46 17.29 -13.56
CA PRO A 211 14.13 17.50 -12.28
C PRO A 211 14.24 18.98 -11.92
N GLU A 212 13.97 19.30 -10.65
CA GLU A 212 14.13 20.63 -10.06
C GLU A 212 15.57 21.15 -10.20
N PRO A 213 15.75 22.48 -10.41
CA PRO A 213 17.07 23.10 -10.37
C PRO A 213 17.62 23.15 -8.93
N PRO A 214 18.95 23.08 -8.75
CA PRO A 214 19.56 23.21 -7.42
C PRO A 214 19.37 24.61 -6.83
N PRO A 215 19.39 24.74 -5.49
CA PRO A 215 19.24 26.03 -4.82
C PRO A 215 20.40 26.98 -5.15
N GLU A 216 20.07 28.23 -5.43
CA GLU A 216 21.04 29.31 -5.60
C GLU A 216 21.77 29.56 -4.27
N ASP A 217 23.10 29.49 -4.34
CA ASP A 217 24.02 29.87 -3.28
C ASP A 217 23.95 31.40 -3.11
N GLY A 218 23.11 31.85 -2.17
CA GLY A 218 23.02 33.24 -1.75
C GLY A 218 24.23 33.63 -0.91
N GLY A 219 25.34 33.93 -1.59
CA GLY A 219 26.48 34.62 -1.01
C GLY A 219 26.28 36.14 -1.09
N GLU A 220 26.07 36.77 0.06
CA GLU A 220 26.66 38.06 0.47
C GLU A 220 26.54 38.25 1.99
#